data_AF-A0A7K1Z173-F1
#
_entry.id   AF-A0A7K1Z173-F1
#
_cell.length_a   1.000
_cell.length_b   1.000
_cell.length_c   1.000
_cell.angle_alpha   90.00
_cell.angle_beta   90.00
_cell.angle_gamma   90.00
#
_symmetry.space_group_name_H-M   'P 1'
#
loop_
_entity.id
_entity.type
_entity.pdbx_description
1 polymer ?
#
loop_
_entity_poly.entity_id
_entity_poly.type
_entity_poly.pdbx_seq_one_letter_code
_entity_poly.pdbx_strand_id
1 'polypeptide(L)'
;MPKRIRQDLCLNSRNSEGDTLAHEILNQPPLKSQFRNELSLLHFAVAFLEKWNQPESIPRVITPEQITLKLEKNADNRINEVEVHDLNIIPEIKDDVSDSIYCPPCWCSDEDRWRIQLGFLLRFILSRHPDFTRHAYRTRQAESESAYRPIRSHRYLRLYGLYNGQPAFGDDWLPITDWFEKFLLALLAWPGCCTPEEFGWVKQGINSTRTKIKERIEDLKERHGAASRTLILPLNTRLLSNDNEKHLLRACIVQTVFPSDDNFQRDDLTLNNPKNRQIHRNHLSVALAAVKRMLVLRNTHENSQEKLDWLILPELAVHRDDVYTHLIPFARFHKSIILAGLTFQEIFNGEPLVNSALWIIPEQSDSHGLQIRTRRQGKCNLTKKEQAFNDYEMLVQGFRPCQWLIEYPWSNNPNDDPLWLTASVCYDATDLTLVADLKNQSDILAIPALNKDVGTFDKMAMALHYHMFQYVIVANNGSYGGSNAYFPHKNPHIRKVFHTHGQPQATISFLDVVNIPTFQKRKDILTNVATDNEKQSLNNDYKFPPADSSRKCP
;
A
#
# COMPACT_ATOMS: atom_id res chain seq x y z
N MET A 1 33.73 -22.27 2.99
CA MET A 1 33.12 -21.29 3.91
C MET A 1 32.93 -21.95 5.27
N PRO A 2 33.25 -21.25 6.37
CA PRO A 2 32.91 -21.66 7.74
C PRO A 2 31.43 -22.03 7.86
N LYS A 3 31.13 -23.03 8.70
CA LYS A 3 29.75 -23.55 8.91
C LYS A 3 28.79 -22.44 9.35
N ARG A 4 29.23 -21.55 10.24
CA ARG A 4 28.46 -20.40 10.72
C ARG A 4 28.08 -19.43 9.59
N ILE A 5 29.03 -19.09 8.71
CA ILE A 5 28.77 -18.21 7.56
C ILE A 5 27.76 -18.86 6.61
N ARG A 6 27.79 -20.18 6.45
CA ARG A 6 26.78 -20.91 5.66
C ARG A 6 25.39 -20.82 6.28
N GLN A 7 25.28 -20.96 7.60
CA GLN A 7 24.01 -20.84 8.31
C GLN A 7 23.44 -19.42 8.27
N ASP A 8 24.28 -18.42 8.51
CA ASP A 8 23.90 -17.01 8.43
C ASP A 8 23.39 -16.62 7.05
N LEU A 9 24.01 -17.16 6.00
CA LEU A 9 23.64 -16.91 4.61
C LEU A 9 22.62 -17.92 4.06
N CYS A 10 22.01 -18.75 4.93
CA CYS A 10 20.98 -19.71 4.58
C CYS A 10 21.39 -20.68 3.45
N LEU A 11 22.68 -21.02 3.35
CA LEU A 11 23.22 -21.83 2.25
C LEU A 11 22.92 -23.32 2.38
N ASN A 12 22.57 -23.81 3.58
CA ASN A 12 22.24 -25.21 3.80
C ASN A 12 20.78 -25.50 3.44
N SER A 13 19.90 -24.52 3.68
CA SER A 13 18.45 -24.60 3.41
C SER A 13 18.05 -24.70 1.93
N ARG A 14 19.00 -24.54 0.99
CA ARG A 14 18.73 -24.71 -0.45
C ARG A 14 18.50 -26.16 -0.87
N ASN A 15 18.91 -27.13 -0.04
CA ASN A 15 18.88 -28.56 -0.36
C ASN A 15 17.98 -29.40 0.58
N SER A 16 17.38 -28.79 1.60
CA SER A 16 16.52 -29.49 2.58
C SER A 16 15.05 -29.26 2.26
N GLU A 17 14.28 -30.33 2.08
CA GLU A 17 12.82 -30.26 2.12
C GLU A 17 12.36 -30.03 3.58
N GLY A 18 11.62 -28.95 3.83
CA GLY A 18 10.80 -28.81 5.05
C GLY A 18 11.04 -27.59 5.95
N ASP A 19 9.91 -27.07 6.46
CA ASP A 19 9.55 -26.29 7.66
C ASP A 19 10.45 -25.18 8.23
N THR A 20 11.65 -24.94 7.69
CA THR A 20 12.52 -23.87 8.21
C THR A 20 12.11 -22.49 7.70
N LEU A 21 12.29 -21.45 8.53
CA LEU A 21 12.03 -20.07 8.15
C LEU A 21 12.85 -19.66 6.92
N ALA A 22 14.11 -20.11 6.83
CA ALA A 22 14.96 -19.85 5.67
C ALA A 22 14.37 -20.41 4.37
N HIS A 23 13.93 -21.66 4.40
CA HIS A 23 13.32 -22.33 3.24
C HIS A 23 12.02 -21.64 2.82
N GLU A 24 11.16 -21.31 3.77
CA GLU A 24 9.86 -20.68 3.52
C GLU A 24 9.99 -19.30 2.85
N ILE A 25 10.96 -18.49 3.27
CA ILE A 25 11.14 -17.13 2.74
C ILE A 25 11.94 -17.10 1.44
N LEU A 26 13.02 -17.88 1.33
CA LEU A 26 13.96 -17.76 0.20
C LEU A 26 13.58 -18.66 -0.99
N ASN A 27 13.02 -19.85 -0.74
CA ASN A 27 12.80 -20.85 -1.80
C ASN A 27 11.37 -20.80 -2.38
N GLN A 28 10.39 -20.26 -1.66
CA GLN A 28 9.05 -20.09 -2.22
C GLN A 28 9.00 -18.93 -3.22
N PRO A 29 8.26 -19.03 -4.34
CA PRO A 29 8.08 -17.90 -5.24
C PRO A 29 7.39 -16.74 -4.49
N PRO A 30 7.74 -15.47 -4.76
CA PRO A 30 7.26 -14.32 -4.00
C PRO A 30 5.74 -14.21 -3.90
N LEU A 31 5.01 -14.62 -4.94
CA LEU A 31 3.55 -14.67 -4.97
C LEU A 31 2.95 -15.71 -4.03
N LYS A 32 3.69 -16.78 -3.71
CA LYS A 32 3.27 -17.83 -2.77
C LYS A 32 3.80 -17.59 -1.36
N SER A 33 4.74 -16.66 -1.18
CA SER A 33 5.29 -16.29 0.12
C SER A 33 4.26 -15.52 0.94
N GLN A 34 3.38 -16.26 1.61
CA GLN A 34 2.31 -15.72 2.46
C GLN A 34 2.84 -15.00 3.72
N PHE A 35 4.14 -15.10 4.04
CA PHE A 35 4.75 -14.50 5.23
C PHE A 35 5.03 -13.00 5.17
N ARG A 36 5.02 -12.39 3.98
CA ARG A 36 5.44 -10.99 3.80
C ARG A 36 4.26 -10.02 3.90
N ASN A 37 3.50 -10.16 4.98
CA ASN A 37 2.43 -9.24 5.34
C ASN A 37 2.47 -8.93 6.84
N GLU A 38 1.93 -7.77 7.23
CA GLU A 38 1.97 -7.31 8.63
C GLU A 38 1.36 -8.33 9.60
N LEU A 39 0.21 -8.93 9.27
CA LEU A 39 -0.48 -9.87 10.13
C LEU A 39 0.37 -11.13 10.39
N SER A 40 0.89 -11.78 9.34
CA SER A 40 1.76 -12.95 9.48
C SER A 40 3.09 -12.64 10.19
N LEU A 41 3.64 -11.44 9.99
CA LEU A 41 4.83 -11.00 10.75
C LEU A 41 4.53 -10.86 12.24
N LEU A 42 3.34 -10.40 12.62
CA LEU A 42 2.93 -10.29 14.01
C LEU A 42 2.61 -11.65 14.62
N HIS A 43 1.98 -12.57 13.90
CA HIS A 43 1.82 -13.96 14.34
C HIS A 43 3.18 -14.63 14.59
N PHE A 44 4.13 -14.46 13.67
CA PHE A 44 5.50 -14.92 13.87
C PHE A 44 6.14 -14.30 15.12
N ALA A 45 5.97 -12.98 15.33
CA ALA A 45 6.51 -12.29 16.50
C ALA A 45 5.92 -12.84 17.81
N VAL A 46 4.61 -13.09 17.87
CA VAL A 46 3.97 -13.69 19.05
C VAL A 46 4.52 -15.08 19.33
N ALA A 47 4.56 -15.96 18.32
CA ALA A 47 5.06 -17.33 18.46
C ALA A 47 6.53 -17.35 18.91
N PHE A 48 7.35 -16.46 18.35
CA PHE A 48 8.76 -16.29 18.75
C PHE A 48 8.90 -15.86 20.21
N LEU A 49 8.14 -14.85 20.65
CA LEU A 49 8.19 -14.35 22.03
C LEU A 49 7.66 -15.37 23.04
N GLU A 50 6.67 -16.18 22.66
CA GLU A 50 6.16 -17.27 23.49
C GLU A 50 7.21 -18.35 23.71
N LYS A 51 7.96 -18.72 22.68
CA LYS A 51 9.11 -19.64 22.81
C LYS A 51 10.26 -19.03 23.58
N TRP A 52 10.51 -17.74 23.41
CA TRP A 52 11.57 -17.05 24.16
C TRP A 52 11.31 -17.05 25.68
N ASN A 53 10.05 -17.07 26.11
CA ASN A 53 9.72 -17.04 27.54
C ASN A 53 9.74 -18.44 28.21
N GLN A 54 10.09 -19.50 27.48
CA GLN A 54 10.16 -20.87 28.02
C GLN A 54 11.50 -21.11 28.73
N PRO A 55 11.56 -21.97 29.77
CA PRO A 55 12.75 -22.20 30.59
C PRO A 55 13.89 -22.97 29.88
N GLU A 56 13.76 -23.26 28.59
CA GLU A 56 14.79 -23.94 27.82
C GLU A 56 15.98 -23.02 27.53
N SER A 57 17.16 -23.62 27.35
CA SER A 57 18.40 -22.93 27.00
C SER A 57 18.30 -22.31 25.60
N ILE A 58 17.83 -21.06 25.51
CA ILE A 58 17.77 -20.32 24.25
C ILE A 58 19.20 -20.00 23.77
N PRO A 59 19.55 -20.33 22.51
CA PRO A 59 20.83 -20.00 21.94
C PRO A 59 21.14 -18.51 22.04
N ARG A 60 22.42 -18.16 22.20
CA ARG A 60 22.87 -16.76 22.21
C ARG A 60 22.56 -16.05 20.89
N VAL A 61 22.59 -16.79 19.79
CA VAL A 61 22.26 -16.29 18.45
C VAL A 61 21.30 -17.24 17.75
N ILE A 62 20.28 -16.68 17.11
CA ILE A 62 19.26 -17.43 16.37
C ILE A 62 19.33 -17.02 14.90
N THR A 63 19.50 -18.00 14.01
CA THR A 63 19.46 -17.81 12.55
C THR A 63 18.13 -18.31 11.98
N PRO A 64 17.76 -17.87 10.76
CA PRO A 64 16.56 -18.37 10.09
C PRO A 64 16.58 -19.89 9.82
N GLU A 65 17.76 -20.52 9.68
CA GLU A 65 17.85 -21.98 9.51
C GLU A 65 17.51 -22.75 10.80
N GLN A 66 17.65 -22.11 11.97
CA GLN A 66 17.34 -22.75 13.26
C GLN A 66 15.87 -22.67 13.63
N ILE A 67 15.08 -21.87 12.92
CA ILE A 67 13.67 -21.68 13.21
C ILE A 67 12.88 -22.64 12.34
N THR A 68 12.17 -23.55 12.99
CA THR A 68 11.19 -24.45 12.35
C THR A 68 9.79 -23.96 12.67
N LEU A 69 8.94 -23.94 11.66
CA LEU A 69 7.60 -23.38 11.71
C LEU A 69 6.59 -24.50 11.43
N LYS A 70 5.57 -24.61 12.27
CA LYS A 70 4.36 -25.35 11.94
C LYS A 70 3.31 -24.36 11.50
N LEU A 71 2.99 -24.42 10.22
CA LEU A 71 2.05 -23.51 9.57
C LEU A 71 0.67 -24.15 9.56
N GLU A 72 -0.33 -23.41 10.02
CA GLU A 72 -1.71 -23.77 9.72
C GLU A 72 -2.06 -23.11 8.39
N LYS A 73 -2.13 -23.92 7.33
CA LYS A 73 -2.57 -23.42 6.03
C LYS A 73 -4.07 -23.32 6.06
N ASN A 74 -4.59 -22.09 6.01
CA ASN A 74 -5.98 -21.86 5.72
C ASN A 74 -6.34 -22.53 4.38
N ALA A 75 -7.40 -23.34 4.37
CA ALA A 75 -7.78 -24.18 3.23
C ALA A 75 -8.11 -23.38 1.95
N ASP A 76 -8.30 -22.07 2.05
CA ASP A 76 -8.59 -21.18 0.94
C ASP A 76 -7.34 -20.45 0.45
N ASN A 77 -6.78 -20.90 -0.68
CA ASN A 77 -5.63 -20.31 -1.40
C ASN A 77 -5.76 -18.80 -1.78
N ARG A 78 -6.89 -18.15 -1.49
CA ARG A 78 -7.09 -16.70 -1.68
C ARG A 78 -6.61 -15.87 -0.49
N ILE A 79 -6.40 -16.52 0.65
CA ILE A 79 -6.00 -15.89 1.89
C ILE A 79 -4.47 -15.85 1.92
N ASN A 80 -3.88 -14.65 1.74
CA ASN A 80 -2.45 -14.43 1.96
C ASN A 80 -2.14 -14.28 3.46
N GLU A 81 -2.70 -15.15 4.29
CA GLU A 81 -2.49 -15.20 5.73
C GLU A 81 -1.94 -16.57 6.08
N VAL A 82 -0.78 -16.57 6.73
CA VAL A 82 -0.27 -17.73 7.45
C VAL A 82 -0.27 -17.37 8.92
N GLU A 83 -1.05 -18.11 9.69
CA GLU A 83 -0.94 -18.15 11.13
C GLU A 83 0.17 -19.15 11.50
N VAL A 84 1.13 -18.68 12.30
CA VAL A 84 2.19 -19.52 12.87
C VAL A 84 1.63 -20.16 14.13
N HIS A 85 1.18 -21.41 14.04
CA HIS A 85 0.58 -22.12 15.18
C HIS A 85 1.65 -22.52 16.21
N ASP A 86 2.82 -22.96 15.75
CA ASP A 86 3.92 -23.35 16.63
C ASP A 86 5.25 -23.03 15.96
N LEU A 87 6.20 -22.58 16.77
CA LEU A 87 7.55 -22.26 16.35
C LEU A 87 8.50 -23.06 17.24
N ASN A 88 9.51 -23.68 16.65
CA ASN A 88 10.55 -24.34 17.43
C ASN A 88 11.94 -23.84 17.02
N ILE A 89 12.79 -23.62 18.02
CA ILE A 89 14.15 -23.13 17.85
C ILE A 89 15.09 -24.31 18.07
N ILE A 90 15.80 -24.71 17.02
CA ILE A 90 16.78 -25.78 17.11
C ILE A 90 17.98 -25.26 17.93
N PRO A 91 18.31 -25.89 19.08
CA PRO A 91 19.43 -25.46 19.90
C PRO A 91 20.76 -25.62 19.16
N GLU A 92 21.66 -24.65 19.31
CA GLU A 92 22.96 -24.67 18.62
C GLU A 92 24.02 -25.50 19.35
N ILE A 93 24.90 -26.10 18.54
CA ILE A 93 26.14 -26.76 18.95
C ILE A 93 27.21 -25.67 19.17
N LYS A 94 28.07 -25.84 20.20
CA LYS A 94 29.11 -24.91 20.69
C LYS A 94 30.17 -24.49 19.63
N ASP A 95 29.79 -23.71 18.63
CA ASP A 95 30.72 -23.05 17.70
C ASP A 95 30.87 -21.56 18.05
N ASP A 96 31.98 -20.94 17.63
CA ASP A 96 32.36 -19.56 17.99
C ASP A 96 31.29 -18.54 17.53
N VAL A 97 30.63 -17.91 18.50
CA VAL A 97 29.44 -17.06 18.30
C VAL A 97 29.81 -15.66 17.76
N SER A 98 31.08 -15.27 17.81
CA SER A 98 31.53 -13.87 17.62
C SER A 98 31.29 -13.29 16.23
N ASP A 99 31.19 -14.12 15.19
CA ASP A 99 31.26 -13.63 13.80
C ASP A 99 29.90 -13.54 13.08
N SER A 100 28.82 -13.92 13.76
CA SER A 100 27.49 -14.00 13.17
C SER A 100 26.87 -12.65 12.79
N ILE A 101 26.19 -12.57 11.64
CA ILE A 101 25.40 -11.38 11.24
C ILE A 101 24.15 -11.18 12.11
N TYR A 102 23.71 -12.24 12.80
CA TYR A 102 22.58 -12.22 13.74
C TYR A 102 23.03 -12.02 15.19
N CYS A 103 24.33 -11.81 15.44
CA CYS A 103 24.83 -11.57 16.79
C CYS A 103 24.32 -10.23 17.31
N PRO A 104 23.66 -10.19 18.49
CA PRO A 104 23.30 -8.95 19.15
C PRO A 104 24.58 -8.14 19.47
N PRO A 105 24.54 -6.81 19.35
CA PRO A 105 25.70 -5.97 19.67
C PRO A 105 26.12 -6.08 21.14
N CYS A 106 27.41 -5.83 21.42
CA CYS A 106 27.98 -5.92 22.77
C CYS A 106 27.39 -4.95 23.80
N TRP A 107 26.78 -3.86 23.35
CA TRP A 107 26.09 -2.90 24.22
C TRP A 107 24.69 -3.35 24.66
N CYS A 108 24.14 -4.39 24.03
CA CYS A 108 22.83 -4.92 24.36
C CYS A 108 22.94 -5.80 25.61
N SER A 109 22.13 -5.53 26.63
CA SER A 109 22.02 -6.40 27.80
C SER A 109 21.39 -7.74 27.42
N ASP A 110 21.62 -8.78 28.24
CA ASP A 110 21.00 -10.08 28.04
C ASP A 110 19.46 -10.03 28.15
N GLU A 111 18.93 -9.13 28.97
CA GLU A 111 17.49 -8.88 29.12
C GLU A 111 16.84 -8.30 27.85
N ASP A 112 17.58 -7.50 27.08
CA ASP A 112 17.10 -6.89 25.84
C ASP A 112 17.39 -7.75 24.61
N ARG A 113 18.11 -8.87 24.76
CA ARG A 113 18.60 -9.66 23.62
C ARG A 113 17.48 -10.10 22.66
N TRP A 114 16.31 -10.41 23.21
CA TRP A 114 15.14 -10.85 22.45
C TRP A 114 14.70 -9.83 21.40
N ARG A 115 14.78 -8.52 21.69
CA ARG A 115 14.25 -7.48 20.79
C ARG A 115 15.08 -7.37 19.52
N ILE A 116 16.41 -7.43 19.68
CA ILE A 116 17.36 -7.36 18.57
C ILE A 116 17.25 -8.62 17.72
N GLN A 117 17.16 -9.80 18.35
CA GLN A 117 16.98 -11.06 17.62
C GLN A 117 15.67 -11.07 16.82
N LEU A 118 14.55 -10.70 17.45
CA LEU A 118 13.27 -10.59 16.77
C LEU A 118 13.36 -9.59 15.60
N GLY A 119 13.94 -8.41 15.81
CA GLY A 119 14.08 -7.40 14.77
C GLY A 119 14.93 -7.85 13.57
N PHE A 120 16.02 -8.60 13.81
CA PHE A 120 16.83 -9.18 12.74
C PHE A 120 16.08 -10.24 11.93
N LEU A 121 15.31 -11.10 12.60
CA LEU A 121 14.49 -12.12 11.95
C LEU A 121 13.34 -11.49 11.15
N LEU A 122 12.66 -10.48 11.70
CA LEU A 122 11.63 -9.73 10.97
C LEU A 122 12.21 -9.03 9.73
N ARG A 123 13.39 -8.40 9.85
CA ARG A 123 14.11 -7.86 8.68
C ARG A 123 14.47 -8.93 7.66
N PHE A 124 14.86 -10.13 8.09
CA PHE A 124 15.14 -11.24 7.18
C PHE A 124 13.90 -11.62 6.36
N ILE A 125 12.75 -11.79 7.02
CA ILE A 125 11.46 -12.07 6.36
C ILE A 125 11.12 -10.96 5.36
N LEU A 126 11.22 -9.71 5.79
CA LEU A 126 10.89 -8.55 4.98
C LEU A 126 11.85 -8.32 3.82
N SER A 127 13.15 -8.53 3.99
CA SER A 127 14.15 -8.29 2.95
C SER A 127 14.23 -9.42 1.92
N ARG A 128 13.78 -10.63 2.30
CA ARG A 128 13.85 -11.84 1.46
C ARG A 128 15.25 -12.06 0.86
N HIS A 129 16.27 -11.69 1.62
CA HIS A 129 17.66 -11.75 1.19
C HIS A 129 18.48 -12.38 2.33
N PRO A 130 19.41 -13.30 2.03
CA PRO A 130 20.23 -13.94 3.07
C PRO A 130 20.97 -12.93 3.97
N ASP A 131 21.51 -11.87 3.35
CA ASP A 131 22.03 -10.71 4.07
C ASP A 131 20.89 -9.69 4.30
N PHE A 132 20.20 -9.80 5.43
CA PHE A 132 19.08 -8.94 5.80
C PHE A 132 19.49 -7.47 6.02
N THR A 133 20.79 -7.16 6.12
CA THR A 133 21.29 -5.78 6.33
C THR A 133 21.33 -4.97 5.04
N ARG A 134 21.16 -5.63 3.89
CA ARG A 134 21.14 -4.94 2.59
C ARG A 134 19.79 -4.27 2.38
N HIS A 135 19.85 -3.10 1.75
CA HIS A 135 18.67 -2.54 1.11
C HIS A 135 18.37 -3.35 -0.14
N ALA A 136 17.10 -3.71 -0.32
CA ALA A 136 16.66 -4.25 -1.59
C ALA A 136 16.63 -3.08 -2.59
N TYR A 137 17.63 -3.03 -3.47
CA TYR A 137 17.60 -2.09 -4.58
C TYR A 137 16.51 -2.54 -5.55
N ARG A 138 15.67 -1.60 -6.00
CA ARG A 138 14.79 -1.84 -7.14
C ARG A 138 15.69 -2.15 -8.32
N THR A 139 15.71 -3.42 -8.75
CA THR A 139 16.45 -3.87 -9.92
C THR A 139 16.01 -3.00 -11.10
N ARG A 140 16.85 -2.05 -11.51
CA ARG A 140 16.65 -1.38 -12.80
C ARG A 140 16.94 -2.44 -13.86
N GLN A 141 16.17 -2.45 -14.94
CA GLN A 141 16.37 -3.39 -16.06
C GLN A 141 17.82 -3.37 -16.59
N ALA A 142 18.51 -2.24 -16.42
CA ALA A 142 19.94 -2.04 -16.71
C ALA A 142 20.94 -2.74 -15.76
N GLU A 143 20.50 -3.40 -14.68
CA GLU A 143 21.39 -4.19 -13.80
C GLU A 143 21.81 -5.54 -14.40
N SER A 144 21.26 -5.90 -15.56
CA SER A 144 21.64 -7.08 -16.36
C SER A 144 22.94 -6.89 -17.14
N GLU A 145 23.40 -5.65 -17.35
CA GLU A 145 24.67 -5.36 -18.00
C GLU A 145 25.82 -5.36 -16.99
N SER A 146 27.03 -5.73 -17.44
CA SER A 146 28.27 -5.68 -16.64
C SER A 146 28.68 -4.23 -16.34
N ALA A 147 27.89 -3.53 -15.53
CA ALA A 147 28.13 -2.15 -15.16
C ALA A 147 28.99 -2.06 -13.89
N TYR A 148 29.69 -0.93 -13.74
CA TYR A 148 30.38 -0.59 -12.50
C TYR A 148 29.40 -0.63 -11.32
N ARG A 149 29.69 -1.50 -10.34
CA ARG A 149 28.92 -1.57 -9.10
C ARG A 149 29.60 -0.66 -8.07
N PRO A 150 28.88 0.31 -7.47
CA PRO A 150 29.46 1.15 -6.44
C PRO A 150 29.93 0.29 -5.26
N ILE A 151 31.00 0.75 -4.60
CA ILE A 151 31.51 0.11 -3.38
C ILE A 151 30.39 0.07 -2.36
N ARG A 152 30.10 -1.14 -1.85
CA ARG A 152 29.07 -1.34 -0.84
C ARG A 152 29.66 -1.08 0.55
N SER A 153 28.96 -0.31 1.38
CA SER A 153 29.37 -0.03 2.76
C SER A 153 29.60 -1.33 3.54
N HIS A 154 30.56 -1.33 4.47
CA HIS A 154 30.85 -2.49 5.32
C HIS A 154 29.63 -2.91 6.15
N ARG A 155 29.52 -4.20 6.51
CA ARG A 155 28.40 -4.76 7.30
C ARG A 155 28.09 -3.94 8.56
N TYR A 156 29.13 -3.64 9.34
CA TYR A 156 28.99 -2.85 10.58
C TYR A 156 28.34 -1.49 10.32
N LEU A 157 28.77 -0.76 9.28
CA LEU A 157 28.16 0.53 8.93
C LEU A 157 26.68 0.38 8.56
N ARG A 158 26.32 -0.69 7.85
CA ARG A 158 24.92 -0.96 7.50
C ARG A 158 24.05 -1.27 8.72
N LEU A 159 24.58 -2.01 9.71
CA LEU A 159 23.85 -2.35 10.93
C LEU A 159 23.47 -1.12 11.76
N TYR A 160 24.36 -0.13 11.86
CA TYR A 160 24.07 1.12 12.58
C TYR A 160 23.27 2.13 11.73
N GLY A 161 23.32 2.01 10.40
CA GLY A 161 22.58 2.83 9.45
C GLY A 161 21.30 2.17 8.89
N LEU A 162 20.72 1.20 9.59
CA LEU A 162 19.53 0.49 9.09
C LEU A 162 18.34 1.43 8.98
N TYR A 163 17.94 1.71 7.73
CA TYR A 163 16.61 2.23 7.45
C TYR A 163 15.60 1.08 7.46
N ASN A 164 14.57 1.20 8.31
CA ASN A 164 13.54 0.18 8.56
C ASN A 164 12.16 0.56 7.99
N GLY A 165 12.07 1.67 7.26
CA GLY A 165 10.84 2.01 6.54
C GLY A 165 10.61 1.07 5.37
N GLN A 166 9.36 0.97 4.91
CA GLN A 166 8.97 0.06 3.85
C GLN A 166 9.84 0.15 2.56
N PRO A 167 10.29 1.34 2.11
CA PRO A 167 11.13 1.45 0.92
C PRO A 167 12.48 0.73 1.05
N ALA A 168 12.96 0.44 2.28
CA ALA A 168 14.18 -0.31 2.52
C ALA A 168 14.12 -1.76 1.99
N PHE A 169 12.91 -2.31 1.90
CA PHE A 169 12.63 -3.68 1.47
C PHE A 169 12.30 -3.77 -0.03
N GLY A 170 12.37 -2.66 -0.77
CA GLY A 170 12.38 -2.61 -2.24
C GLY A 170 11.02 -2.77 -2.92
N ASP A 171 10.12 -3.53 -2.30
CA ASP A 171 8.81 -3.92 -2.84
C ASP A 171 7.73 -2.89 -2.57
N ASP A 172 7.32 -2.08 -3.56
CA ASP A 172 6.26 -1.06 -3.44
C ASP A 172 4.86 -1.59 -3.11
N TRP A 173 4.67 -2.90 -3.17
CA TRP A 173 3.43 -3.63 -2.88
C TRP A 173 3.39 -4.24 -1.48
N LEU A 174 4.48 -4.16 -0.71
CA LEU A 174 4.60 -4.79 0.61
C LEU A 174 3.53 -4.27 1.59
N PRO A 175 2.62 -5.13 2.08
CA PRO A 175 1.49 -4.73 2.92
C PRO A 175 1.92 -4.58 4.39
N ILE A 176 2.70 -3.53 4.66
CA ILE A 176 3.08 -3.09 6.01
C ILE A 176 2.76 -1.60 6.24
N THR A 177 2.23 -1.29 7.41
CA THR A 177 1.84 0.06 7.82
C THR A 177 2.97 0.79 8.55
N ASP A 178 2.76 2.09 8.79
CA ASP A 178 3.63 2.91 9.64
C ASP A 178 3.81 2.36 11.04
N TRP A 179 2.78 1.68 11.56
CA TRP A 179 2.85 1.03 12.87
C TRP A 179 3.96 -0.02 12.87
N PHE A 180 4.03 -0.87 11.83
CA PHE A 180 5.05 -1.91 11.75
C PHE A 180 6.45 -1.33 11.50
N GLU A 181 6.57 -0.30 10.66
CA GLU A 181 7.84 0.40 10.43
C GLU A 181 8.43 0.94 11.75
N LYS A 182 7.58 1.58 12.57
CA LYS A 182 7.96 2.11 13.88
C LYS A 182 8.20 1.03 14.93
N PHE A 183 7.43 -0.06 14.91
CA PHE A 183 7.67 -1.23 15.75
C PHE A 183 9.05 -1.83 15.49
N LEU A 184 9.41 -2.03 14.22
CA LEU A 184 10.72 -2.56 13.83
C LEU A 184 11.85 -1.61 14.23
N LEU A 185 11.62 -0.30 14.11
CA LEU A 185 12.57 0.71 14.60
C LEU A 185 12.72 0.66 16.13
N ALA A 186 11.65 0.46 16.90
CA ALA A 186 11.71 0.32 18.35
C ALA A 186 12.45 -0.96 18.79
N LEU A 187 12.23 -2.08 18.09
CA LEU A 187 12.98 -3.32 18.31
C LEU A 187 14.47 -3.12 18.06
N LEU A 188 14.85 -2.48 16.95
CA LEU A 188 16.25 -2.32 16.51
C LEU A 188 16.94 -1.05 17.03
N ALA A 189 16.33 -0.35 17.99
CA ALA A 189 16.86 0.89 18.52
C ALA A 189 18.18 0.67 19.30
N TRP A 190 19.21 1.43 18.95
CA TRP A 190 20.47 1.46 19.69
C TRP A 190 20.53 2.69 20.61
N PRO A 191 21.41 2.71 21.63
CA PRO A 191 21.51 3.85 22.54
C PRO A 191 21.71 5.16 21.76
N GLY A 192 20.87 6.16 22.03
CA GLY A 192 20.87 7.45 21.31
C GLY A 192 19.91 7.53 20.13
N CYS A 193 19.23 6.44 19.73
CA CYS A 193 18.14 6.52 18.76
C CYS A 193 16.90 7.19 19.34
N CYS A 194 16.25 8.03 18.54
CA CYS A 194 14.89 8.51 18.80
C CYS A 194 13.91 7.36 18.56
N THR A 195 13.52 6.67 19.63
CA THR A 195 12.41 5.71 19.59
C THR A 195 11.08 6.45 19.70
N PRO A 196 10.06 6.12 18.88
CA PRO A 196 8.73 6.70 19.04
C PRO A 196 8.19 6.38 20.44
N GLU A 197 7.67 7.39 21.13
CA GLU A 197 7.19 7.25 22.51
C GLU A 197 6.05 6.23 22.63
N GLU A 198 5.22 6.13 21.60
CA GLU A 198 4.11 5.18 21.50
C GLU A 198 4.55 3.69 21.52
N PHE A 199 5.85 3.42 21.31
CA PHE A 199 6.47 2.08 21.39
C PHE A 199 7.32 1.89 22.66
N GLY A 200 7.19 2.76 23.67
CA GLY A 200 7.93 2.65 24.93
C GLY A 200 7.73 1.32 25.67
N TRP A 201 6.61 0.63 25.41
CA TRP A 201 6.31 -0.70 25.93
C TRP A 201 7.30 -1.80 25.48
N VAL A 202 8.04 -1.60 24.38
CA VAL A 202 9.10 -2.52 23.97
C VAL A 202 10.19 -2.62 25.05
N LYS A 203 10.51 -1.50 25.71
CA LYS A 203 11.50 -1.44 26.80
C LYS A 203 10.97 -1.98 28.12
N GLN A 204 9.65 -2.17 28.25
CA GLN A 204 9.03 -2.77 29.44
C GLN A 204 9.13 -4.32 29.44
N GLY A 205 9.65 -4.91 28.36
CA GLY A 205 9.95 -6.33 28.25
C GLY A 205 8.96 -7.13 27.40
N ILE A 206 9.17 -8.45 27.39
CA ILE A 206 8.51 -9.41 26.49
C ILE A 206 6.99 -9.43 26.69
N ASN A 207 6.52 -9.45 27.95
CA ASN A 207 5.08 -9.57 28.24
C ASN A 207 4.29 -8.35 27.75
N SER A 208 4.76 -7.13 28.01
CA SER A 208 4.12 -5.90 27.55
C SER A 208 4.08 -5.82 26.03
N THR A 209 5.21 -6.17 25.39
CA THR A 209 5.36 -6.26 23.94
C THR A 209 4.38 -7.24 23.32
N ARG A 210 4.28 -8.46 23.87
CA ARG A 210 3.37 -9.48 23.36
C ARG A 210 1.90 -9.04 23.46
N THR A 211 1.51 -8.41 24.56
CA THR A 211 0.13 -7.89 24.71
C THR A 211 -0.19 -6.85 23.63
N LYS A 212 0.72 -5.89 23.39
CA LYS A 212 0.52 -4.86 22.37
C LYS A 212 0.51 -5.42 20.94
N ILE A 213 1.31 -6.45 20.66
CA ILE A 213 1.26 -7.16 19.39
C ILE A 213 -0.10 -7.87 19.21
N LYS A 214 -0.62 -8.54 20.26
CA LYS A 214 -1.94 -9.20 20.21
C LYS A 214 -3.07 -8.19 20.00
N GLU A 215 -3.05 -7.04 20.69
CA GLU A 215 -4.00 -5.94 20.45
C GLU A 215 -3.97 -5.47 18.98
N ARG A 216 -2.78 -5.35 18.38
CA ARG A 216 -2.64 -4.97 16.97
C ARG A 216 -3.14 -6.06 16.01
N ILE A 217 -2.93 -7.35 16.32
CA ILE A 217 -3.47 -8.46 15.53
C ILE A 217 -4.99 -8.37 15.50
N GLU A 218 -5.65 -8.12 16.64
CA GLU A 218 -7.12 -7.97 16.69
C GLU A 218 -7.60 -6.77 15.86
N ASP A 219 -6.94 -5.60 15.94
CA ASP A 219 -7.27 -4.44 15.09
C ASP A 219 -7.11 -4.74 13.58
N LEU A 220 -6.08 -5.51 13.19
CA LEU A 220 -5.92 -5.94 11.80
C LEU A 220 -6.96 -6.97 11.37
N LYS A 221 -7.39 -7.87 12.26
CA LYS A 221 -8.47 -8.83 12.01
C LYS A 221 -9.83 -8.12 11.86
N GLU A 222 -10.10 -7.08 12.64
CA GLU A 222 -11.31 -6.26 12.48
C GLU A 222 -11.32 -5.47 11.15
N ARG A 223 -10.15 -5.10 10.65
CA ARG A 223 -9.97 -4.42 9.35
C ARG A 223 -9.82 -5.38 8.18
N HIS A 224 -9.80 -6.68 8.44
CA HIS A 224 -9.83 -7.68 7.39
C HIS A 224 -11.22 -7.70 6.77
N GLY A 225 -11.28 -7.53 5.45
CA GLY A 225 -12.56 -7.51 4.74
C GLY A 225 -13.29 -8.84 4.92
N ALA A 226 -14.44 -8.84 5.59
CA ALA A 226 -15.17 -10.08 5.87
C ALA A 226 -15.63 -10.76 4.58
N ALA A 227 -16.00 -9.97 3.56
CA ALA A 227 -16.47 -10.48 2.28
C ALA A 227 -15.33 -10.69 1.28
N SER A 228 -14.45 -9.69 1.13
CA SER A 228 -13.38 -9.69 0.13
C SER A 228 -12.13 -10.45 0.60
N ARG A 229 -12.02 -10.74 1.90
CA ARG A 229 -10.86 -11.36 2.57
C ARG A 229 -9.54 -10.65 2.27
N THR A 230 -9.62 -9.36 1.93
CA THR A 230 -8.46 -8.51 1.66
C THR A 230 -8.11 -7.73 2.93
N LEU A 231 -6.82 -7.66 3.26
CA LEU A 231 -6.33 -6.84 4.36
C LEU A 231 -6.44 -5.36 4.00
N ILE A 232 -7.23 -4.59 4.77
CA ILE A 232 -7.40 -3.15 4.58
C ILE A 232 -6.44 -2.41 5.50
N LEU A 233 -5.45 -1.73 4.93
CA LEU A 233 -4.36 -1.11 5.68
C LEU A 233 -4.41 0.43 5.60
N PRO A 234 -4.48 1.13 6.74
CA PRO A 234 -4.35 2.57 6.78
C PRO A 234 -2.89 2.98 6.60
N LEU A 235 -2.70 4.04 5.80
CA LEU A 235 -1.45 4.73 5.64
C LEU A 235 -1.63 6.15 6.15
N ASN A 236 -0.97 6.45 7.27
CA ASN A 236 -1.10 7.76 7.88
C ASN A 236 -0.18 8.73 7.17
N THR A 237 -0.68 9.92 6.83
CA THR A 237 0.08 10.95 6.12
C THR A 237 0.14 12.20 6.98
N ARG A 238 1.22 12.96 6.85
CA ARG A 238 1.39 14.22 7.58
C ARG A 238 0.99 15.39 6.70
N LEU A 239 0.38 16.41 7.31
CA LEU A 239 0.01 17.63 6.60
C LEU A 239 1.26 18.28 5.98
N LEU A 240 1.14 18.73 4.74
CA LEU A 240 2.24 19.30 3.96
C LEU A 240 2.42 20.82 4.15
N SER A 241 1.52 21.43 4.93
CA SER A 241 1.46 22.87 5.21
C SER A 241 1.18 23.09 6.69
N ASN A 242 1.79 24.11 7.30
CA ASN A 242 1.55 24.48 8.71
C ASN A 242 0.44 25.53 8.87
N ASP A 243 -0.38 25.72 7.84
CA ASP A 243 -1.41 26.76 7.85
C ASP A 243 -2.57 26.29 8.73
N ASN A 244 -2.97 27.11 9.71
CA ASN A 244 -4.05 26.83 10.66
C ASN A 244 -5.45 26.80 10.01
N GLU A 245 -5.54 26.74 8.69
CA GLU A 245 -6.80 26.80 7.95
C GLU A 245 -7.30 25.40 7.62
N LYS A 246 -8.62 25.21 7.72
CA LYS A 246 -9.29 23.98 7.24
C LYS A 246 -9.14 23.93 5.72
N HIS A 247 -8.45 22.90 5.23
CA HIS A 247 -8.17 22.76 3.81
C HIS A 247 -9.30 22.00 3.11
N LEU A 248 -9.69 22.49 1.93
CA LEU A 248 -10.48 21.69 0.99
C LEU A 248 -9.58 20.66 0.32
N LEU A 249 -10.16 19.52 -0.08
CA LEU A 249 -9.49 18.56 -0.96
C LEU A 249 -9.76 18.93 -2.41
N ARG A 250 -8.73 19.36 -3.14
CA ARG A 250 -8.81 19.59 -4.59
C ARG A 250 -8.26 18.40 -5.37
N ALA A 251 -9.14 17.69 -6.05
CA ALA A 251 -8.80 16.61 -6.96
C ALA A 251 -8.78 17.09 -8.42
N CYS A 252 -7.82 16.59 -9.20
CA CYS A 252 -7.70 16.75 -10.64
C CYS A 252 -7.74 15.38 -11.30
N ILE A 253 -8.71 15.18 -12.19
CA ILE A 253 -8.91 13.97 -12.96
C ILE A 253 -8.45 14.24 -14.38
N VAL A 254 -7.51 13.45 -14.88
CA VAL A 254 -6.97 13.60 -16.23
C VAL A 254 -7.45 12.44 -17.09
N GLN A 255 -7.98 12.74 -18.28
CA GLN A 255 -8.29 11.76 -19.30
C GLN A 255 -7.16 11.72 -20.32
N THR A 256 -6.16 10.86 -20.08
CA THR A 256 -5.10 10.61 -21.07
C THR A 256 -5.68 9.80 -22.22
N VAL A 257 -5.46 10.21 -23.47
CA VAL A 257 -5.88 9.43 -24.65
C VAL A 257 -4.91 8.29 -24.96
N PHE A 258 -3.60 8.54 -24.83
CA PHE A 258 -2.57 7.51 -25.04
C PHE A 258 -2.03 7.02 -23.69
N PRO A 259 -1.77 5.71 -23.51
CA PRO A 259 -2.03 4.61 -24.44
C PRO A 259 -3.52 4.27 -24.56
N SER A 260 -3.93 3.75 -25.71
CA SER A 260 -5.25 3.16 -25.94
C SER A 260 -5.18 1.63 -25.81
N ASP A 261 -6.35 0.96 -25.72
CA ASP A 261 -6.40 -0.51 -25.66
C ASP A 261 -5.63 -1.18 -26.80
N ASP A 262 -5.67 -0.61 -28.00
CA ASP A 262 -5.09 -1.21 -29.20
C ASP A 262 -3.55 -1.14 -29.21
N ASN A 263 -2.96 -0.36 -28.30
CA ASN A 263 -1.51 -0.30 -28.14
C ASN A 263 -0.95 -1.48 -27.33
N PHE A 264 -1.78 -2.16 -26.54
CA PHE A 264 -1.38 -3.31 -25.74
C PHE A 264 -1.51 -4.59 -26.56
N GLN A 265 -0.40 -4.97 -27.18
CA GLN A 265 -0.28 -6.22 -27.94
C GLN A 265 0.37 -7.30 -27.07
N ARG A 266 0.09 -8.56 -27.37
CA ARG A 266 0.62 -9.71 -26.61
C ARG A 266 2.15 -9.68 -26.49
N ASP A 267 2.83 -9.19 -27.53
CA ASP A 267 4.30 -9.11 -27.59
C ASP A 267 4.89 -7.91 -26.81
N ASP A 268 4.09 -6.90 -26.47
CA ASP A 268 4.54 -5.70 -25.74
C ASP A 268 3.44 -5.11 -24.84
N LEU A 269 3.04 -5.88 -23.83
CA LEU A 269 2.11 -5.41 -22.80
C LEU A 269 2.71 -4.31 -21.91
N THR A 270 4.04 -4.29 -21.77
CA THR A 270 4.76 -3.30 -20.97
C THR A 270 4.90 -1.93 -21.62
N LEU A 271 4.67 -1.82 -22.94
CA LEU A 271 4.95 -0.64 -23.77
C LEU A 271 6.42 -0.21 -23.77
N ASN A 272 7.32 -1.19 -23.81
CA ASN A 272 8.76 -0.97 -23.88
C ASN A 272 9.28 -0.75 -25.30
N ASN A 273 8.46 -0.98 -26.34
CA ASN A 273 8.85 -0.68 -27.72
C ASN A 273 9.25 0.80 -27.86
N PRO A 274 10.46 1.13 -28.36
CA PRO A 274 10.98 2.50 -28.40
C PRO A 274 10.03 3.53 -29.04
N LYS A 275 9.31 3.13 -30.11
CA LYS A 275 8.37 4.03 -30.81
C LYS A 275 7.17 4.39 -29.92
N ASN A 276 6.52 3.37 -29.34
CA ASN A 276 5.39 3.56 -28.43
C ASN A 276 5.84 4.29 -27.16
N ARG A 277 7.00 3.92 -26.62
CA ARG A 277 7.59 4.52 -25.43
C ARG A 277 7.83 6.02 -25.57
N GLN A 278 8.33 6.48 -26.72
CA GLN A 278 8.54 7.90 -27.00
C GLN A 278 7.22 8.68 -27.05
N ILE A 279 6.22 8.14 -27.76
CA ILE A 279 4.89 8.74 -27.85
C ILE A 279 4.24 8.80 -26.46
N HIS A 280 4.33 7.70 -25.70
CA HIS A 280 3.81 7.59 -24.35
C HIS A 280 4.37 8.65 -23.43
N ARG A 281 5.71 8.75 -23.38
CA ARG A 281 6.42 9.71 -22.53
C ARG A 281 6.03 11.13 -22.87
N ASN A 282 6.05 11.48 -24.15
CA ASN A 282 5.68 12.82 -24.62
C ASN A 282 4.23 13.16 -24.25
N HIS A 283 3.30 12.21 -24.44
CA HIS A 283 1.89 12.41 -24.11
C HIS A 283 1.69 12.68 -22.62
N LEU A 284 2.37 11.91 -21.75
CA LEU A 284 2.35 12.15 -20.30
C LEU A 284 2.94 13.51 -19.93
N SER A 285 4.10 13.89 -20.50
CA SER A 285 4.71 15.20 -20.25
C SER A 285 3.78 16.35 -20.63
N VAL A 286 3.12 16.27 -21.79
CA VAL A 286 2.17 17.27 -22.27
C VAL A 286 0.92 17.31 -21.40
N ALA A 287 0.39 16.16 -20.97
CA ALA A 287 -0.76 16.09 -20.07
C ALA A 287 -0.47 16.78 -18.72
N LEU A 288 0.69 16.52 -18.10
CA LEU A 288 1.09 17.19 -16.87
C LEU A 288 1.32 18.69 -17.05
N ALA A 289 1.88 19.11 -18.20
CA ALA A 289 2.01 20.52 -18.53
C ALA A 289 0.64 21.21 -18.69
N ALA A 290 -0.33 20.52 -19.30
CA ALA A 290 -1.70 21.00 -19.41
C ALA A 290 -2.37 21.15 -18.03
N VAL A 291 -2.17 20.19 -17.10
CA VAL A 291 -2.64 20.32 -15.72
C VAL A 291 -2.10 21.58 -15.05
N LYS A 292 -0.79 21.87 -15.20
CA LYS A 292 -0.19 23.10 -14.68
C LYS A 292 -0.86 24.35 -15.25
N ARG A 293 -1.06 24.39 -16.57
CA ARG A 293 -1.73 25.54 -17.22
C ARG A 293 -3.18 25.70 -16.77
N MET A 294 -3.88 24.60 -16.54
CA MET A 294 -5.24 24.63 -16.01
C MET A 294 -5.31 25.13 -14.56
N LEU A 295 -4.32 24.80 -13.72
CA LEU A 295 -4.21 25.37 -12.37
C LEU A 295 -4.02 26.89 -12.41
N VAL A 296 -3.14 27.38 -13.29
CA VAL A 296 -2.92 28.82 -13.53
C VAL A 296 -4.20 29.50 -14.04
N LEU A 297 -4.89 28.88 -15.00
CA LEU A 297 -6.16 29.39 -15.52
C LEU A 297 -7.24 29.43 -14.43
N ARG A 298 -7.24 28.48 -13.50
CA ARG A 298 -8.20 28.44 -12.41
C ARG A 298 -8.02 29.59 -11.43
N ASN A 299 -6.77 29.95 -11.15
CA ASN A 299 -6.42 31.09 -10.30
C ASN A 299 -6.95 32.45 -10.84
N THR A 300 -7.34 32.54 -12.12
CA THR A 300 -7.87 33.80 -12.68
C THR A 300 -9.35 34.05 -12.40
N HIS A 301 -10.14 33.01 -12.10
CA HIS A 301 -11.59 33.13 -11.87
C HIS A 301 -12.02 32.70 -10.47
N GLU A 302 -11.19 31.93 -9.78
CA GLU A 302 -11.29 31.69 -8.35
C GLU A 302 -9.94 32.03 -7.74
N ASN A 303 -9.89 32.87 -6.70
CA ASN A 303 -8.67 33.18 -5.92
C ASN A 303 -8.15 31.95 -5.14
N SER A 304 -8.29 30.76 -5.71
CA SER A 304 -7.64 29.58 -5.23
C SER A 304 -6.18 29.68 -5.63
N GLN A 305 -5.31 29.78 -4.62
CA GLN A 305 -3.89 29.45 -4.75
C GLN A 305 -3.76 28.23 -5.68
N GLU A 306 -2.75 28.18 -6.56
CA GLU A 306 -2.51 27.13 -7.58
C GLU A 306 -2.21 25.73 -6.98
N LYS A 307 -2.90 25.40 -5.89
CA LYS A 307 -2.88 24.20 -5.10
C LYS A 307 -3.61 23.09 -5.83
N LEU A 308 -3.02 21.91 -5.72
CA LEU A 308 -3.59 20.64 -6.13
C LEU A 308 -3.30 19.66 -5.01
N ASP A 309 -4.32 18.99 -4.48
CA ASP A 309 -4.15 18.04 -3.39
C ASP A 309 -4.04 16.60 -3.92
N TRP A 310 -4.80 16.28 -4.97
CA TRP A 310 -4.86 14.93 -5.50
C TRP A 310 -4.95 14.89 -7.03
N LEU A 311 -4.01 14.22 -7.70
CA LEU A 311 -4.05 13.96 -9.14
C LEU A 311 -4.41 12.50 -9.41
N ILE A 312 -5.39 12.26 -10.28
CA ILE A 312 -5.82 10.91 -10.67
C ILE A 312 -5.59 10.71 -12.17
N LEU A 313 -4.79 9.71 -12.52
CA LEU A 313 -4.54 9.29 -13.89
C LEU A 313 -5.21 7.93 -14.18
N PRO A 314 -5.66 7.68 -15.42
CA PRO A 314 -6.39 6.45 -15.76
C PRO A 314 -5.55 5.17 -15.62
N GLU A 315 -6.22 4.02 -15.68
CA GLU A 315 -5.57 2.70 -15.76
C GLU A 315 -4.63 2.65 -16.98
N LEU A 316 -3.47 1.98 -16.82
CA LEU A 316 -2.47 1.77 -17.88
C LEU A 316 -1.93 3.07 -18.54
N ALA A 317 -2.14 4.22 -17.92
CA ALA A 317 -1.77 5.53 -18.48
C ALA A 317 -0.30 5.89 -18.31
N VAL A 318 0.44 5.24 -17.41
CA VAL A 318 1.80 5.64 -17.04
C VAL A 318 2.80 4.49 -17.16
N HIS A 319 3.93 4.76 -17.80
CA HIS A 319 5.05 3.82 -17.85
C HIS A 319 5.84 3.81 -16.52
N ARG A 320 6.34 2.65 -16.09
CA ARG A 320 7.13 2.50 -14.85
C ARG A 320 8.24 3.54 -14.72
N ASP A 321 9.02 3.71 -15.77
CA ASP A 321 10.18 4.61 -15.78
C ASP A 321 9.82 6.10 -15.74
N ASP A 322 8.58 6.45 -16.07
CA ASP A 322 8.12 7.84 -16.02
C ASP A 322 7.69 8.28 -14.62
N VAL A 323 7.51 7.33 -13.69
CA VAL A 323 7.18 7.64 -12.29
C VAL A 323 8.25 8.55 -11.66
N TYR A 324 9.52 8.15 -11.75
CA TYR A 324 10.62 8.90 -11.14
C TYR A 324 10.97 10.19 -11.90
N THR A 325 10.76 10.21 -13.21
CA THR A 325 11.16 11.34 -14.06
C THR A 325 10.08 12.41 -14.17
N HIS A 326 8.80 12.06 -14.06
CA HIS A 326 7.68 12.98 -14.23
C HIS A 326 6.80 13.09 -12.97
N LEU A 327 6.29 11.98 -12.46
CA LEU A 327 5.28 12.01 -11.39
C LEU A 327 5.86 12.42 -10.04
N ILE A 328 7.00 11.88 -9.63
CA ILE A 328 7.65 12.24 -8.36
C ILE A 328 8.05 13.73 -8.33
N PRO A 329 8.69 14.30 -9.37
CA PRO A 329 8.94 15.74 -9.42
C PRO A 329 7.65 16.58 -9.38
N PHE A 330 6.60 16.14 -10.07
CA PHE A 330 5.30 16.80 -10.06
C PHE A 330 4.68 16.80 -8.65
N ALA A 331 4.64 15.64 -7.98
CA ALA A 331 4.14 15.48 -6.62
C ALA A 331 4.92 16.34 -5.62
N ARG A 332 6.25 16.41 -5.75
CA ARG A 332 7.10 17.27 -4.90
C ARG A 332 6.80 18.75 -5.10
N PHE A 333 6.67 19.18 -6.34
CA PHE A 333 6.47 20.60 -6.67
C PHE A 333 5.11 21.10 -6.21
N HIS A 334 4.05 20.34 -6.48
CA HIS A 334 2.68 20.72 -6.12
C HIS A 334 2.24 20.24 -4.73
N LYS A 335 3.09 19.46 -4.03
CA LYS A 335 2.75 18.80 -2.76
C LYS A 335 1.44 18.00 -2.86
N SER A 336 1.23 17.34 -4.01
CA SER A 336 -0.01 16.62 -4.32
C SER A 336 0.18 15.11 -4.22
N ILE A 337 -0.81 14.43 -3.66
CA ILE A 337 -0.96 12.98 -3.79
C ILE A 337 -1.25 12.66 -5.26
N ILE A 338 -0.65 11.60 -5.80
CA ILE A 338 -0.94 11.12 -7.16
C ILE A 338 -1.40 9.66 -7.08
N LEU A 339 -2.52 9.36 -7.72
CA LEU A 339 -2.95 8.01 -8.03
C LEU A 339 -2.80 7.77 -9.54
N ALA A 340 -1.89 6.90 -9.94
CA ALA A 340 -1.60 6.65 -11.34
C ALA A 340 -1.76 5.18 -11.73
N GLY A 341 -2.58 4.88 -12.74
CA GLY A 341 -2.61 3.56 -13.36
C GLY A 341 -1.32 3.28 -14.13
N LEU A 342 -0.63 2.22 -13.75
CA LEU A 342 0.61 1.79 -14.38
C LEU A 342 0.32 0.81 -15.51
N THR A 343 1.16 0.87 -16.55
CA THR A 343 1.32 -0.20 -17.55
C THR A 343 1.58 -1.56 -16.90
N PHE A 344 1.32 -2.65 -17.62
CA PHE A 344 1.59 -4.01 -17.13
C PHE A 344 3.04 -4.15 -16.70
N GLN A 345 3.27 -4.76 -15.54
CA GLN A 345 4.61 -4.86 -14.95
C GLN A 345 4.89 -6.25 -14.44
N GLU A 346 6.12 -6.69 -14.69
CA GLU A 346 6.71 -7.83 -14.01
C GLU A 346 7.18 -7.35 -12.62
N ILE A 347 6.46 -7.76 -11.59
CA ILE A 347 6.87 -7.51 -10.19
C ILE A 347 7.90 -8.56 -9.74
N PHE A 348 7.75 -9.79 -10.22
CA PHE A 348 8.58 -10.92 -9.83
C PHE A 348 9.22 -11.52 -11.08
N ASN A 349 10.53 -11.67 -11.03
CA ASN A 349 11.30 -12.13 -12.18
C ASN A 349 10.87 -13.55 -12.62
N GLY A 350 10.46 -13.70 -13.87
CA GLY A 350 9.96 -14.93 -14.49
C GLY A 350 8.47 -15.20 -14.24
N GLU A 351 7.73 -14.28 -13.62
CA GLU A 351 6.30 -14.46 -13.31
C GLU A 351 5.41 -13.60 -14.23
N PRO A 352 4.12 -13.96 -14.38
CA PRO A 352 3.18 -13.19 -15.20
C PRO A 352 3.08 -11.72 -14.78
N LEU A 353 2.81 -10.85 -15.76
CA LEU A 353 2.66 -9.41 -15.56
C LEU A 353 1.43 -9.10 -14.72
N VAL A 354 1.46 -7.97 -14.01
CA VAL A 354 0.34 -7.49 -13.22
C VAL A 354 -0.10 -6.10 -13.66
N ASN A 355 -1.39 -5.86 -13.55
CA ASN A 355 -1.99 -4.54 -13.66
C ASN A 355 -2.15 -3.93 -12.27
N SER A 356 -1.80 -2.65 -12.12
CA SER A 356 -1.87 -1.98 -10.82
C SER A 356 -1.89 -0.46 -10.99
N ALA A 357 -2.34 0.21 -9.94
CA ALA A 357 -2.13 1.64 -9.76
C ALA A 357 -1.03 1.89 -8.72
N LEU A 358 -0.49 3.11 -8.72
CA LEU A 358 0.53 3.56 -7.79
C LEU A 358 0.08 4.85 -7.11
N TRP A 359 0.05 4.81 -5.78
CA TRP A 359 -0.01 5.99 -4.94
C TRP A 359 1.38 6.60 -4.81
N ILE A 360 1.49 7.91 -5.01
CA ILE A 360 2.68 8.72 -4.75
C ILE A 360 2.26 9.79 -3.77
N ILE A 361 2.85 9.78 -2.59
CA ILE A 361 2.36 10.53 -1.43
C ILE A 361 3.51 11.39 -0.93
N PRO A 362 3.43 12.72 -1.11
CA PRO A 362 4.35 13.63 -0.45
C PRO A 362 4.04 13.67 1.04
N GLU A 363 5.08 13.63 1.87
CA GLU A 363 4.98 13.79 3.32
C GLU A 363 6.01 14.80 3.81
N GLN A 364 5.61 15.68 4.71
CA GLN A 364 6.51 16.61 5.38
C GLN A 364 6.86 16.04 6.75
N SER A 365 8.15 15.86 7.00
CA SER A 365 8.68 15.47 8.31
C SER A 365 9.56 16.58 8.87
N ASP A 366 9.41 16.90 10.15
CA ASP A 366 10.25 17.91 10.82
C ASP A 366 11.73 17.52 10.82
N SER A 367 12.03 16.22 10.93
CA SER A 367 13.40 15.70 11.00
C SER A 367 14.02 15.45 9.63
N HIS A 368 13.21 15.21 8.59
CA HIS A 368 13.72 14.76 7.29
C HIS A 368 13.25 15.59 6.09
N GLY A 369 12.48 16.66 6.33
CA GLY A 369 11.91 17.50 5.28
C GLY A 369 10.86 16.78 4.43
N LEU A 370 10.71 17.22 3.18
CA LEU A 370 9.76 16.65 2.23
C LEU A 370 10.26 15.30 1.70
N GLN A 371 9.52 14.25 2.01
CA GLN A 371 9.74 12.89 1.53
C GLN A 371 8.63 12.48 0.56
N ILE A 372 8.89 11.41 -0.21
CA ILE A 372 7.92 10.81 -1.13
C ILE A 372 7.80 9.34 -0.79
N ARG A 373 6.61 8.92 -0.41
CA ARG A 373 6.25 7.52 -0.25
C ARG A 373 5.51 7.03 -1.47
N THR A 374 5.67 5.75 -1.77
CA THR A 374 4.92 5.10 -2.84
C THR A 374 4.26 3.83 -2.32
N ARG A 375 3.00 3.58 -2.71
CA ARG A 375 2.26 2.35 -2.40
C ARG A 375 1.57 1.84 -3.64
N ARG A 376 1.79 0.57 -3.99
CA ARG A 376 1.09 -0.06 -5.12
C ARG A 376 -0.29 -0.53 -4.68
N GLN A 377 -1.29 -0.16 -5.48
CA GLN A 377 -2.65 -0.64 -5.38
C GLN A 377 -2.89 -1.68 -6.48
N GLY A 378 -2.95 -2.95 -6.07
CA GLY A 378 -3.01 -4.07 -7.00
C GLY A 378 -4.41 -4.32 -7.59
N LYS A 379 -4.46 -4.88 -8.81
CA LYS A 379 -5.68 -5.33 -9.46
C LYS A 379 -5.89 -6.83 -9.24
N CYS A 380 -7.01 -7.25 -8.66
CA CYS A 380 -7.28 -8.66 -8.38
C CYS A 380 -8.01 -9.34 -9.54
N ASN A 381 -9.09 -8.73 -10.03
CA ASN A 381 -9.98 -9.30 -11.02
C ASN A 381 -9.59 -8.84 -12.43
N LEU A 382 -9.21 -9.81 -13.27
CA LEU A 382 -8.88 -9.57 -14.67
C LEU A 382 -10.14 -9.34 -15.50
N THR A 383 -10.08 -8.37 -16.40
CA THR A 383 -11.09 -8.14 -17.45
C THR A 383 -11.08 -9.28 -18.46
N LYS A 384 -12.17 -9.41 -19.24
CA LYS A 384 -12.24 -10.38 -20.34
C LYS A 384 -11.09 -10.24 -21.35
N LYS A 385 -10.62 -9.01 -21.60
CA LYS A 385 -9.48 -8.76 -22.49
C LYS A 385 -8.16 -9.23 -21.89
N GLU A 386 -7.95 -8.94 -20.60
CA GLU A 386 -6.76 -9.43 -19.89
C GLU A 386 -6.75 -10.96 -19.81
N GLN A 387 -7.91 -11.58 -19.62
CA GLN A 387 -8.07 -13.03 -19.66
C GLN A 387 -7.72 -13.61 -21.05
N ALA A 388 -8.05 -12.92 -22.15
CA ALA A 388 -7.70 -13.35 -23.50
C ALA A 388 -6.18 -13.36 -23.76
N PHE A 389 -5.38 -12.57 -23.02
CA PHE A 389 -3.92 -12.69 -23.08
C PHE A 389 -3.41 -14.03 -22.51
N ASN A 390 -4.24 -14.72 -21.71
CA ASN A 390 -3.89 -15.96 -21.04
C ASN A 390 -4.30 -17.25 -21.80
N ASP A 391 -4.85 -17.14 -23.02
CA ASP A 391 -5.42 -18.27 -23.76
C ASP A 391 -4.43 -19.43 -24.01
N TYR A 392 -3.14 -19.13 -24.19
CA TYR A 392 -2.10 -20.12 -24.48
C TYR A 392 -1.02 -20.20 -23.41
N GLU A 393 -0.72 -19.08 -22.76
CA GLU A 393 0.28 -18.96 -21.70
C GLU A 393 -0.19 -17.89 -20.72
N MET A 394 0.02 -18.09 -19.43
CA MET A 394 -0.34 -17.12 -18.41
C MET A 394 0.59 -15.89 -18.49
N LEU A 395 0.16 -14.86 -19.22
CA LEU A 395 0.93 -13.62 -19.39
C LEU A 395 0.56 -12.55 -18.37
N VAL A 396 -0.69 -12.52 -17.92
CA VAL A 396 -1.22 -11.54 -16.97
C VAL A 396 -1.88 -12.25 -15.80
N GLN A 397 -1.63 -11.78 -14.58
CA GLN A 397 -2.25 -12.33 -13.38
C GLN A 397 -2.85 -11.23 -12.49
N GLY A 398 -3.87 -11.63 -11.73
CA GLY A 398 -4.41 -10.81 -10.65
C GLY A 398 -3.41 -10.76 -9.49
N PHE A 399 -3.20 -9.57 -8.95
CA PHE A 399 -2.30 -9.36 -7.82
C PHE A 399 -2.80 -8.20 -6.96
N ARG A 400 -3.29 -8.52 -5.75
CA ARG A 400 -3.68 -7.54 -4.74
C ARG A 400 -3.34 -8.05 -3.33
N PRO A 401 -2.16 -7.68 -2.79
CA PRO A 401 -1.75 -8.13 -1.46
C PRO A 401 -2.52 -7.46 -0.32
N CYS A 402 -2.98 -6.22 -0.52
CA CYS A 402 -3.81 -5.47 0.44
C CYS A 402 -4.60 -4.38 -0.29
N GLN A 403 -5.52 -3.76 0.45
CA GLN A 403 -6.25 -2.57 0.05
C GLN A 403 -5.76 -1.38 0.89
N TRP A 404 -5.25 -0.33 0.25
CA TRP A 404 -4.74 0.83 0.98
C TRP A 404 -5.85 1.86 1.26
N LEU A 405 -5.86 2.39 2.48
CA LEU A 405 -6.59 3.60 2.86
C LEU A 405 -5.55 4.71 3.09
N ILE A 406 -5.53 5.69 2.22
CA ILE A 406 -4.60 6.82 2.30
C ILE A 406 -5.27 7.93 3.10
N GLU A 407 -4.65 8.30 4.21
CA GLU A 407 -5.07 9.43 5.02
C GLU A 407 -4.86 10.74 4.23
N TYR A 408 -5.89 11.58 4.21
CA TYR A 408 -5.78 12.98 3.81
C TYR A 408 -6.12 13.86 5.03
N PRO A 409 -5.09 14.35 5.76
CA PRO A 409 -5.30 15.30 6.83
C PRO A 409 -5.71 16.63 6.19
N TRP A 410 -6.86 17.16 6.60
CA TRP A 410 -7.40 18.42 6.10
C TRP A 410 -7.38 19.53 7.16
N SER A 411 -6.95 19.20 8.38
CA SER A 411 -6.87 20.10 9.52
C SER A 411 -5.61 19.77 10.33
N ASN A 412 -5.04 20.77 11.00
CA ASN A 412 -3.94 20.59 11.96
C ASN A 412 -4.41 20.09 13.32
N ASN A 413 -5.72 20.07 13.58
CA ASN A 413 -6.26 19.57 14.84
C ASN A 413 -6.21 18.03 14.85
N PRO A 414 -5.45 17.39 15.75
CA PRO A 414 -5.37 15.93 15.82
C PRO A 414 -6.68 15.23 16.15
N ASN A 415 -7.67 15.96 16.67
CA ASN A 415 -9.00 15.43 16.99
C ASN A 415 -9.95 15.40 15.79
N ASP A 416 -9.60 16.07 14.69
CA ASP A 416 -10.43 16.05 13.48
C ASP A 416 -10.17 14.73 12.73
N ASP A 417 -11.22 13.95 12.46
CA ASP A 417 -11.12 12.72 11.66
C ASP A 417 -10.53 13.07 10.28
N PRO A 418 -9.53 12.37 9.75
CA PRO A 418 -9.03 12.61 8.41
C PRO A 418 -10.01 12.12 7.33
N LEU A 419 -9.78 12.52 6.08
CA LEU A 419 -10.47 11.89 4.95
C LEU A 419 -9.72 10.63 4.54
N TRP A 420 -10.45 9.52 4.41
CA TRP A 420 -9.88 8.27 3.93
C TRP A 420 -10.08 8.09 2.43
N LEU A 421 -8.99 8.15 1.67
CA LEU A 421 -8.97 7.95 0.23
C LEU A 421 -8.61 6.49 -0.08
N THR A 422 -9.30 5.88 -1.04
CA THR A 422 -8.96 4.53 -1.51
C THR A 422 -9.18 4.39 -3.01
N ALA A 423 -8.65 3.32 -3.60
CA ALA A 423 -8.76 3.09 -5.03
C ALA A 423 -8.95 1.62 -5.41
N SER A 424 -9.68 1.39 -6.50
CA SER A 424 -9.81 0.08 -7.15
C SER A 424 -9.57 0.24 -8.65
N VAL A 425 -8.87 -0.71 -9.27
CA VAL A 425 -8.47 -0.56 -10.68
C VAL A 425 -9.54 -1.15 -11.58
N CYS A 426 -10.24 -0.28 -12.32
CA CYS A 426 -11.19 -0.61 -13.37
C CYS A 426 -12.21 -1.67 -12.94
N TYR A 427 -12.10 -2.90 -13.48
CA TYR A 427 -13.04 -3.99 -13.25
C TYR A 427 -13.17 -4.39 -11.79
N ASP A 428 -12.13 -4.16 -10.97
CA ASP A 428 -12.21 -4.41 -9.53
C ASP A 428 -13.28 -3.59 -8.81
N ALA A 429 -13.68 -2.44 -9.34
CA ALA A 429 -14.76 -1.65 -8.76
C ALA A 429 -16.13 -2.37 -8.86
N THR A 430 -16.25 -3.36 -9.73
CA THR A 430 -17.46 -4.18 -9.88
C THR A 430 -17.55 -5.29 -8.82
N ASP A 431 -16.48 -5.53 -8.07
CA ASP A 431 -16.46 -6.50 -6.98
C ASP A 431 -17.20 -5.95 -5.76
N LEU A 432 -18.46 -6.39 -5.63
CA LEU A 432 -19.31 -5.98 -4.52
C LEU A 432 -18.79 -6.42 -3.15
N THR A 433 -17.95 -7.46 -3.08
CA THR A 433 -17.38 -7.91 -1.80
C THR A 433 -16.39 -6.87 -1.27
N LEU A 434 -15.50 -6.36 -2.13
CA LEU A 434 -14.58 -5.28 -1.80
C LEU A 434 -15.33 -4.00 -1.42
N VAL A 435 -16.33 -3.63 -2.22
CA VAL A 435 -17.14 -2.43 -2.00
C VAL A 435 -17.87 -2.48 -0.65
N ALA A 436 -18.41 -3.65 -0.29
CA ALA A 436 -19.11 -3.85 0.98
C ALA A 436 -18.16 -3.62 2.17
N ASP A 437 -16.94 -4.16 2.12
CA ASP A 437 -15.94 -3.98 3.17
C ASP A 437 -15.45 -2.52 3.26
N LEU A 438 -15.34 -1.82 2.12
CA LEU A 438 -14.90 -0.42 2.06
C LEU A 438 -15.95 0.60 2.54
N LYS A 439 -17.24 0.24 2.54
CA LYS A 439 -18.37 1.15 2.85
C LYS A 439 -18.19 1.96 4.13
N ASN A 440 -17.64 1.35 5.19
CA ASN A 440 -17.45 2.01 6.49
C ASN A 440 -15.99 2.38 6.78
N GLN A 441 -15.09 2.15 5.82
CA GLN A 441 -13.64 2.30 6.00
C GLN A 441 -13.08 3.47 5.18
N SER A 442 -13.72 3.85 4.07
CA SER A 442 -13.29 4.96 3.21
C SER A 442 -14.30 6.10 3.15
N ASP A 443 -13.85 7.25 2.67
CA ASP A 443 -14.67 8.42 2.37
C ASP A 443 -14.80 8.66 0.87
N ILE A 444 -13.74 8.37 0.13
CA ILE A 444 -13.66 8.60 -1.31
C ILE A 444 -13.04 7.38 -2.00
N LEU A 445 -13.75 6.82 -2.97
CA LEU A 445 -13.28 5.74 -3.84
C LEU A 445 -12.94 6.29 -5.23
N ALA A 446 -11.67 6.18 -5.62
CA ALA A 446 -11.21 6.48 -6.98
C ALA A 446 -11.06 5.21 -7.83
N ILE A 447 -11.43 5.30 -9.10
CA ILE A 447 -11.43 4.19 -10.05
C ILE A 447 -10.67 4.64 -11.30
N PRO A 448 -9.33 4.45 -11.35
CA PRO A 448 -8.58 4.51 -12.59
C PRO A 448 -9.08 3.42 -13.54
N ALA A 449 -9.47 3.78 -14.76
CA ALA A 449 -10.08 2.86 -15.71
C ALA A 449 -9.58 3.06 -17.14
N LEU A 450 -9.51 1.95 -17.87
CA LEU A 450 -9.39 1.90 -19.32
C LEU A 450 -10.51 0.97 -19.78
N ASN A 451 -11.71 1.52 -19.91
CA ASN A 451 -12.90 0.76 -20.21
C ASN A 451 -13.70 1.35 -21.38
N LYS A 452 -14.14 0.45 -22.28
CA LYS A 452 -14.99 0.78 -23.44
C LYS A 452 -16.46 0.94 -23.06
N ASP A 453 -16.94 0.19 -22.05
CA ASP A 453 -18.34 0.22 -21.62
C ASP A 453 -18.61 1.35 -20.60
N VAL A 454 -18.59 2.58 -21.11
CA VAL A 454 -18.80 3.80 -20.31
C VAL A 454 -20.16 3.80 -19.63
N GLY A 455 -21.22 3.31 -20.29
CA GLY A 455 -22.58 3.34 -19.77
C GLY A 455 -22.76 2.48 -18.53
N THR A 456 -22.15 1.29 -18.50
CA THR A 456 -22.18 0.42 -17.32
C THR A 456 -21.38 1.00 -16.16
N PHE A 457 -20.19 1.55 -16.43
CA PHE A 457 -19.35 2.16 -15.39
C PHE A 457 -19.98 3.42 -14.78
N ASP A 458 -20.69 4.22 -15.58
CA ASP A 458 -21.44 5.37 -15.10
C ASP A 458 -22.56 4.94 -14.13
N LYS A 459 -23.37 3.95 -14.52
CA LYS A 459 -24.42 3.38 -13.66
C LYS A 459 -23.84 2.74 -12.41
N MET A 460 -22.70 2.07 -12.52
CA MET A 460 -21.98 1.51 -11.39
C MET A 460 -21.54 2.61 -10.42
N ALA A 461 -20.88 3.67 -10.88
CA ALA A 461 -20.47 4.78 -10.02
C ALA A 461 -21.69 5.46 -9.35
N MET A 462 -22.79 5.60 -10.08
CA MET A 462 -24.08 6.05 -9.54
C MET A 462 -24.65 5.11 -8.48
N ALA A 463 -24.49 3.80 -8.62
CA ALA A 463 -24.93 2.84 -7.60
C ALA A 463 -24.00 2.87 -6.38
N LEU A 464 -22.68 2.84 -6.60
CA LEU A 464 -21.67 2.76 -5.56
C LEU A 464 -21.69 3.99 -4.64
N HIS A 465 -21.77 5.22 -5.17
CA HIS A 465 -21.81 6.41 -4.31
C HIS A 465 -23.03 6.40 -3.37
N TYR A 466 -24.15 5.80 -3.81
CA TYR A 466 -25.35 5.67 -3.03
C TYR A 466 -25.23 4.55 -1.98
N HIS A 467 -24.78 3.36 -2.40
CA HIS A 467 -24.69 2.19 -1.52
C HIS A 467 -23.57 2.29 -0.48
N MET A 468 -22.43 2.86 -0.87
CA MET A 468 -21.32 3.13 0.03
C MET A 468 -21.51 4.42 0.84
N PHE A 469 -22.37 5.33 0.37
CA PHE A 469 -22.55 6.66 0.93
C PHE A 469 -21.23 7.48 0.98
N GLN A 470 -20.47 7.39 -0.11
CA GLN A 470 -19.12 7.93 -0.29
C GLN A 470 -19.02 8.71 -1.61
N TYR A 471 -17.97 9.53 -1.76
CA TYR A 471 -17.62 10.03 -3.10
C TYR A 471 -17.11 8.88 -3.96
N VAL A 472 -17.56 8.80 -5.21
CA VAL A 472 -17.03 7.85 -6.19
C VAL A 472 -16.56 8.61 -7.42
N ILE A 473 -15.30 8.42 -7.79
CA ILE A 473 -14.63 9.13 -8.89
C ILE A 473 -14.14 8.10 -9.90
N VAL A 474 -14.57 8.21 -11.15
CA VAL A 474 -14.06 7.39 -12.26
C VAL A 474 -13.14 8.25 -13.12
N ALA A 475 -11.89 7.81 -13.28
CA ALA A 475 -10.90 8.38 -14.17
C ALA A 475 -10.66 7.43 -15.34
N ASN A 476 -11.50 7.53 -16.37
CA ASN A 476 -11.40 6.70 -17.55
C ASN A 476 -10.51 7.33 -18.64
N ASN A 477 -9.85 6.48 -19.42
CA ASN A 477 -9.03 6.89 -20.54
C ASN A 477 -9.81 7.72 -21.58
N GLY A 478 -9.18 8.77 -22.09
CA GLY A 478 -9.75 9.72 -23.04
C GLY A 478 -10.09 9.13 -24.41
N SER A 479 -9.54 7.97 -24.75
CA SER A 479 -9.95 7.21 -25.95
C SER A 479 -11.44 6.89 -25.92
N TYR A 480 -12.00 6.66 -24.72
CA TYR A 480 -13.41 6.31 -24.51
C TYR A 480 -14.20 7.35 -23.72
N GLY A 481 -13.58 8.39 -23.17
CA GLY A 481 -14.29 9.37 -22.35
C GLY A 481 -14.90 8.72 -21.10
N GLY A 482 -15.97 9.29 -20.53
CA GLY A 482 -16.72 8.61 -19.46
C GLY A 482 -16.15 8.75 -18.06
N SER A 483 -15.22 9.68 -17.82
CA SER A 483 -14.88 10.07 -16.46
C SER A 483 -16.05 10.81 -15.82
N ASN A 484 -16.33 10.49 -14.56
CA ASN A 484 -17.41 11.08 -13.78
C ASN A 484 -17.04 11.14 -12.30
N ALA A 485 -17.77 11.97 -11.55
CA ALA A 485 -17.72 11.93 -10.10
C ALA A 485 -19.12 12.13 -9.51
N TYR A 486 -19.44 11.30 -8.51
CA TYR A 486 -20.70 11.33 -7.80
C TYR A 486 -20.50 11.54 -6.30
N PHE A 487 -21.36 12.39 -5.73
CA PHE A 487 -21.38 12.81 -4.32
C PHE A 487 -22.73 12.46 -3.69
N PRO A 488 -22.83 11.89 -2.47
CA PRO A 488 -24.09 11.49 -1.81
C PRO A 488 -25.03 12.64 -1.37
N HIS A 489 -25.28 13.61 -2.24
CA HIS A 489 -26.18 14.73 -2.01
C HIS A 489 -27.64 14.43 -2.39
N LYS A 490 -28.59 15.09 -1.72
CA LYS A 490 -30.03 14.93 -2.00
C LYS A 490 -30.40 15.46 -3.39
N ASN A 491 -29.87 16.63 -3.75
CA ASN A 491 -30.17 17.30 -5.02
C ASN A 491 -29.37 16.68 -6.19
N PRO A 492 -30.04 16.22 -7.26
CA PRO A 492 -29.37 15.58 -8.40
C PRO A 492 -28.31 16.44 -9.11
N HIS A 493 -28.52 17.75 -9.19
CA HIS A 493 -27.60 18.68 -9.87
C HIS A 493 -26.29 18.92 -9.10
N ILE A 494 -26.27 18.69 -7.77
CA ILE A 494 -25.06 18.75 -6.94
C ILE A 494 -24.41 17.36 -6.82
N ARG A 495 -25.24 16.30 -6.85
CA ARG A 495 -24.79 14.90 -6.79
C ARG A 495 -23.81 14.57 -7.90
N LYS A 496 -24.07 15.04 -9.11
CA LYS A 496 -23.23 14.80 -10.28
C LYS A 496 -22.26 15.96 -10.43
N VAL A 497 -21.03 15.80 -9.94
CA VAL A 497 -20.05 16.90 -9.90
C VAL A 497 -19.52 17.21 -11.30
N PHE A 498 -19.13 16.17 -12.04
CA PHE A 498 -18.83 16.29 -13.46
C PHE A 498 -19.16 14.98 -14.17
N HIS A 499 -19.34 15.09 -15.48
CA HIS A 499 -19.44 13.94 -16.36
C HIS A 499 -19.01 14.34 -17.76
N THR A 500 -17.95 13.70 -18.23
CA THR A 500 -17.36 14.02 -19.52
C THR A 500 -17.77 12.96 -20.55
N HIS A 501 -18.48 13.39 -21.58
CA HIS A 501 -18.89 12.56 -22.71
C HIS A 501 -18.21 13.04 -24.00
N GLY A 502 -17.84 12.08 -24.86
CA GLY A 502 -17.17 12.34 -26.15
C GLY A 502 -15.96 11.43 -26.32
N GLN A 503 -15.76 10.92 -27.54
CA GLN A 503 -14.63 10.04 -27.88
C GLN A 503 -14.05 10.48 -29.23
N PRO A 504 -12.71 10.58 -29.38
CA PRO A 504 -11.68 10.67 -28.33
C PRO A 504 -11.54 12.10 -27.77
N GLN A 505 -11.23 12.25 -26.47
CA GLN A 505 -11.03 13.56 -25.84
C GLN A 505 -9.94 13.53 -24.76
N ALA A 506 -8.98 14.45 -24.82
CA ALA A 506 -8.07 14.74 -23.71
C ALA A 506 -8.70 15.83 -22.83
N THR A 507 -9.09 15.48 -21.60
CA THR A 507 -9.72 16.44 -20.68
C THR A 507 -9.06 16.44 -19.31
N ILE A 508 -9.28 17.55 -18.63
CA ILE A 508 -8.86 17.76 -17.25
C ILE A 508 -10.10 18.29 -16.52
N SER A 509 -10.50 17.59 -15.46
CA SER A 509 -11.65 17.96 -14.63
C SER A 509 -11.20 18.15 -13.20
N PHE A 510 -11.69 19.21 -12.55
CA PHE A 510 -11.41 19.48 -11.14
C PHE A 510 -12.64 19.19 -10.28
N LEU A 511 -12.39 18.74 -9.07
CA LEU A 511 -13.38 18.49 -8.02
C LEU A 511 -12.85 19.07 -6.71
N ASP A 512 -13.65 19.87 -6.03
CA ASP A 512 -13.31 20.42 -4.71
C ASP A 512 -14.26 19.88 -3.63
N VAL A 513 -13.70 19.33 -2.55
CA VAL A 513 -14.44 18.96 -1.34
C VAL A 513 -14.23 20.05 -0.29
N VAL A 514 -15.15 21.01 -0.23
CA VAL A 514 -14.99 22.27 0.54
C VAL A 514 -15.31 22.12 2.03
N ASN A 515 -16.44 21.50 2.37
CA ASN A 515 -16.91 21.36 3.76
C ASN A 515 -16.69 19.95 4.30
N ILE A 516 -15.43 19.56 4.46
CA ILE A 516 -15.04 18.22 4.92
C ILE A 516 -15.69 17.82 6.26
N PRO A 517 -15.73 18.66 7.31
CA PRO A 517 -16.42 18.28 8.55
C PRO A 517 -17.90 17.96 8.34
N THR A 518 -18.59 18.76 7.52
CA THR A 518 -20.00 18.52 7.18
C THR A 518 -20.15 17.26 6.34
N PHE A 519 -19.19 16.97 5.47
CA PHE A 519 -19.16 15.74 4.69
C PHE A 519 -18.97 14.52 5.59
N GLN A 520 -18.11 14.56 6.61
CA GLN A 520 -17.90 13.44 7.52
C GLN A 520 -19.10 13.15 8.42
N LYS A 521 -19.82 14.20 8.86
CA LYS A 521 -21.10 14.06 9.61
C LYS A 521 -22.16 13.24 8.89
N ARG A 522 -22.03 13.01 7.57
CA ARG A 522 -22.91 12.08 6.85
C ARG A 522 -22.86 10.66 7.44
N LYS A 523 -21.72 10.25 8.03
CA LYS A 523 -21.55 8.94 8.67
C LYS A 523 -22.47 8.80 9.89
N ASP A 524 -22.74 9.90 10.60
CA ASP A 524 -23.67 9.92 11.74
C ASP A 524 -25.13 9.65 11.30
N ILE A 525 -25.47 10.00 10.05
CA ILE A 525 -26.77 9.63 9.47
C ILE A 525 -26.85 8.11 9.31
N LEU A 526 -25.76 7.43 8.94
CA LEU A 526 -25.75 5.97 8.80
C LEU A 526 -25.98 5.26 10.15
N THR A 527 -25.47 5.82 11.25
CA THR A 527 -25.59 5.25 12.60
C THR A 527 -26.91 5.58 13.29
N ASN A 528 -27.46 6.78 13.08
CA ASN A 528 -28.66 7.27 13.79
C ASN A 528 -30.01 6.93 13.12
N VAL A 529 -30.03 6.24 11.96
CA VAL A 529 -31.29 5.77 11.33
C VAL A 529 -32.06 4.77 12.22
N ALA A 530 -31.46 4.26 13.31
CA ALA A 530 -32.08 3.31 14.23
C ALA A 530 -33.05 3.92 15.28
N THR A 531 -33.19 5.25 15.39
CA THR A 531 -34.14 5.87 16.34
C THR A 531 -35.10 6.84 15.64
N ASP A 532 -36.35 6.41 15.53
CA ASP A 532 -37.39 7.04 14.69
C ASP A 532 -37.91 8.41 15.18
N ASN A 533 -37.24 9.10 16.11
CA ASN A 533 -37.80 10.25 16.83
C ASN A 533 -37.11 11.61 16.64
N GLU A 534 -36.06 11.75 15.81
CA GLU A 534 -35.41 13.07 15.57
C GLU A 534 -35.50 13.53 14.11
N LYS A 535 -36.70 13.43 13.51
CA LYS A 535 -36.93 13.80 12.11
C LYS A 535 -37.10 15.31 11.82
N GLN A 536 -36.84 16.23 12.77
CA GLN A 536 -37.26 17.64 12.60
C GLN A 536 -36.22 18.75 12.85
N SER A 537 -34.94 18.51 13.13
CA SER A 537 -34.00 19.63 13.44
C SER A 537 -32.74 19.74 12.57
N LEU A 538 -32.43 18.79 11.69
CA LEU A 538 -31.26 18.89 10.80
C LEU A 538 -31.72 19.15 9.36
N ASN A 539 -31.41 20.35 8.86
CA ASN A 539 -31.55 20.73 7.46
C ASN A 539 -30.58 19.87 6.62
N ASN A 540 -30.95 18.62 6.36
CA ASN A 540 -30.01 17.61 5.90
C ASN A 540 -29.88 17.67 4.37
N ASP A 541 -28.70 18.01 3.88
CA ASP A 541 -28.40 18.15 2.45
C ASP A 541 -28.05 16.81 1.77
N TYR A 542 -27.95 15.74 2.56
CA TYR A 542 -27.61 14.40 2.10
C TYR A 542 -28.85 13.56 1.78
N LYS A 543 -28.68 12.60 0.86
CA LYS A 543 -29.74 11.63 0.55
C LYS A 543 -29.87 10.63 1.72
N PHE A 544 -31.08 10.11 1.96
CA PHE A 544 -31.23 9.02 2.93
C PHE A 544 -30.37 7.82 2.53
N PRO A 545 -29.65 7.22 3.48
CA PRO A 545 -28.78 6.09 3.19
C PRO A 545 -29.60 4.84 2.84
N PRO A 546 -28.98 3.83 2.18
CA PRO A 546 -29.66 2.59 1.83
C PRO A 546 -30.06 1.79 3.08
N ALA A 547 -31.09 0.92 2.96
CA ALA A 547 -31.68 0.16 4.08
C ALA A 547 -30.69 -0.67 4.94
N ASP A 548 -29.52 -1.02 4.41
CA ASP A 548 -28.47 -1.79 5.09
C ASP A 548 -27.32 -0.89 5.62
N SER A 549 -27.59 0.39 5.88
CA SER A 549 -26.58 1.33 6.40
C SER A 549 -26.44 1.32 7.92
N SER A 550 -27.46 0.87 8.65
CA SER A 550 -27.43 0.76 10.10
C SER A 550 -26.81 -0.59 10.50
N ARG A 551 -25.65 -0.55 11.17
CA ARG A 551 -25.15 -1.73 11.90
C ARG A 551 -26.12 -2.01 13.05
N LYS A 552 -27.09 -2.89 12.81
CA LYS A 552 -27.94 -3.67 13.74
C LYS A 552 -29.37 -3.76 13.18
N CYS A 553 -29.69 -4.86 12.51
CA CYS A 553 -31.00 -5.47 12.75
C CYS A 553 -30.90 -6.16 14.14
N PRO A 554 -31.92 -6.03 15.00
CA PRO A 554 -31.93 -6.62 16.34
C PRO A 554 -31.71 -8.13 16.34
#